data_AF-A0A2T6K0Q9-F1
#
_entry.id   AF-A0A2T6K0Q9-F1
#
_cell.length_a   1.000
_cell.length_b   1.000
_cell.length_c   1.000
_cell.angle_alpha   90.00
_cell.angle_beta   90.00
_cell.angle_gamma   90.00
#
_symmetry.space_group_name_H-M   'P 1'
#
loop_
_entity.id
_entity.type
_entity.pdbx_description
1 polymer ?
#
loop_
_entity_poly.entity_id
_entity_poly.type
_entity_poly.pdbx_seq_one_letter_code
_entity_poly.pdbx_strand_id
1 'polypeptide(L)'
;MDNVEFKEIVDEIVISNGMSKRRSCYYLEGNEIIIVLGLQKSSYTSSYYFNLGYIIKDLNDKKYPNYTDGNVRLRFDFELNGKNTDIVDIKEMLIDQLTNELGRNIMFYVSNITNIEALKNLIKEQPILLFQTTLNTKQYLQIE
;
A
#
# COMPACT_ATOMS: atom_id res chain seq x y z
N MET A 1 -13.54 8.36 15.66
CA MET A 1 -12.81 9.54 15.14
C MET A 1 -13.55 10.15 13.97
N ASP A 2 -13.30 11.41 13.66
CA ASP A 2 -13.79 12.02 12.41
C ASP A 2 -12.81 11.80 11.23
N ASN A 3 -13.15 12.30 10.04
CA ASN A 3 -12.31 12.12 8.86
C ASN A 3 -10.99 12.91 8.90
N VAL A 4 -10.92 14.00 9.65
CA VAL A 4 -9.72 14.83 9.78
C VAL A 4 -8.77 14.13 10.73
N GLU A 5 -9.24 13.81 11.93
CA GLU A 5 -8.51 13.08 12.96
C GLU A 5 -7.95 11.75 12.43
N PHE A 6 -8.77 10.96 11.72
CA PHE A 6 -8.31 9.71 11.10
C PHE A 6 -7.15 9.93 10.12
N LYS A 7 -7.24 10.96 9.27
CA LYS A 7 -6.20 11.24 8.27
C LYS A 7 -4.93 11.77 8.90
N GLU A 8 -5.02 12.55 9.97
CA GLU A 8 -3.86 13.03 10.72
C GLU A 8 -3.10 11.86 11.37
N ILE A 9 -3.81 10.91 11.97
CA ILE A 9 -3.21 9.68 12.53
C ILE A 9 -2.55 8.85 11.44
N VAL A 10 -3.22 8.64 10.30
CA VAL A 10 -2.63 7.91 9.17
C VAL A 10 -1.40 8.64 8.63
N ASP A 11 -1.45 9.98 8.51
CA ASP A 11 -0.31 10.79 8.08
C ASP A 11 0.88 10.58 9.02
N GLU A 12 0.67 10.68 10.33
CA GLU A 12 1.72 10.49 11.33
C GLU A 12 2.37 9.11 11.22
N ILE A 13 1.58 8.05 11.14
CA ILE A 13 2.08 6.67 11.02
C ILE A 13 2.85 6.49 9.71
N VAL A 14 2.27 6.90 8.58
CA VAL A 14 2.86 6.64 7.25
C VAL A 14 4.11 7.49 7.02
N ILE A 15 4.11 8.75 7.46
CA ILE A 15 5.24 9.67 7.31
C ILE A 15 6.39 9.29 8.25
N SER A 16 6.09 8.90 9.50
CA SER A 16 7.13 8.41 10.43
C SER A 16 7.81 7.13 9.93
N ASN A 17 7.16 6.36 9.06
CA ASN A 17 7.74 5.22 8.35
C ASN A 17 8.41 5.58 7.01
N GLY A 18 8.72 6.86 6.78
CA GLY A 18 9.58 7.32 5.68
C GLY A 18 8.89 7.59 4.35
N MET A 19 7.57 7.44 4.26
CA MET A 19 6.83 7.83 3.06
C MET A 19 6.53 9.34 3.05
N SER A 20 6.44 9.92 1.85
CA SER A 20 6.06 11.32 1.66
C SER A 20 4.62 11.45 1.16
N LYS A 21 3.85 12.40 1.70
CA LYS A 21 2.46 12.61 1.30
C LYS A 21 2.35 13.52 0.09
N ARG A 22 1.46 13.15 -0.85
CA ARG A 22 0.98 14.04 -1.91
C ARG A 22 -0.49 13.75 -2.18
N ARG A 23 -1.35 14.74 -1.88
CA ARG A 23 -2.82 14.61 -1.94
C ARG A 23 -3.30 13.42 -1.09
N SER A 24 -3.98 12.44 -1.69
CA SER A 24 -4.53 11.26 -1.02
C SER A 24 -3.61 10.03 -1.13
N CYS A 25 -2.38 10.20 -1.60
CA CYS A 25 -1.42 9.12 -1.76
C CYS A 25 -0.13 9.43 -0.99
N TYR A 26 0.55 8.37 -0.57
CA TYR A 26 1.86 8.39 0.06
C TYR A 26 2.85 7.66 -0.84
N TYR A 27 4.07 8.16 -0.88
CA TYR A 27 5.08 7.75 -1.83
C TYR A 27 6.37 7.39 -1.11
N LEU A 28 6.92 6.22 -1.43
CA LEU A 28 8.32 5.90 -1.16
C LEU A 28 9.03 5.74 -2.50
N GLU A 29 9.96 6.65 -2.78
CA GLU A 29 10.69 6.67 -4.04
C GLU A 29 12.05 5.98 -3.88
N GLY A 30 12.23 4.84 -4.56
CA GLY A 30 13.51 4.17 -4.73
C GLY A 30 14.11 4.44 -6.12
N ASN A 31 15.25 3.82 -6.40
CA ASN A 31 15.94 3.97 -7.69
C ASN A 31 15.18 3.30 -8.84
N GLU A 32 14.68 2.08 -8.63
CA GLU A 32 14.01 1.28 -9.66
C GLU A 32 12.49 1.25 -9.49
N ILE A 33 12.03 1.42 -8.24
CA ILE A 33 10.62 1.26 -7.86
C ILE A 33 10.12 2.51 -7.15
N ILE A 34 8.90 2.91 -7.45
CA ILE A 34 8.12 3.82 -6.61
C ILE A 34 6.99 3.02 -5.95
N ILE A 35 6.88 3.10 -4.63
CA ILE A 35 5.77 2.51 -3.90
C ILE A 35 4.73 3.60 -3.62
N VAL A 36 3.48 3.34 -3.99
CA VAL A 36 2.37 4.28 -3.83
C VAL A 36 1.30 3.65 -2.95
N LEU A 37 1.08 4.22 -1.76
CA LEU A 37 -0.02 3.86 -0.87
C LEU A 37 -1.16 4.87 -1.03
N GLY A 38 -2.31 4.44 -1.51
CA GLY A 38 -3.51 5.25 -1.70
C GLY A 38 -4.55 5.01 -0.62
N LEU A 39 -5.06 6.09 -0.05
CA LEU A 39 -6.18 6.07 0.88
C LEU A 39 -7.50 6.29 0.12
N GLN A 40 -8.28 5.22 -0.07
CA GLN A 40 -9.55 5.26 -0.81
C GLN A 40 -10.74 5.23 0.13
N LYS A 41 -11.54 6.30 0.14
CA LYS A 41 -12.80 6.33 0.90
C LYS A 41 -13.85 5.41 0.27
N SER A 42 -14.56 4.66 1.10
CA SER A 42 -15.77 3.93 0.69
C SER A 42 -16.88 4.89 0.29
N SER A 43 -17.62 4.56 -0.77
CA SER A 43 -18.80 5.32 -1.19
C SER A 43 -20.03 5.01 -0.33
N TYR A 44 -20.00 3.93 0.46
CA TYR A 44 -21.17 3.38 1.16
C TYR A 44 -21.10 3.57 2.68
N THR A 45 -19.89 3.70 3.22
CA THR A 45 -19.64 3.68 4.66
C THR A 45 -18.63 4.75 5.07
N SER A 46 -18.48 4.98 6.38
CA SER A 46 -17.45 5.87 6.93
C SER A 46 -16.11 5.12 7.04
N SER A 47 -15.69 4.50 5.95
CA SER A 47 -14.57 3.55 5.98
C SER A 47 -13.60 3.80 4.84
N TYR A 48 -12.38 3.28 4.99
CA TYR A 48 -11.30 3.47 4.02
C TYR A 48 -10.61 2.15 3.67
N TYR A 49 -10.23 2.03 2.41
CA TYR A 49 -9.31 1.02 1.91
C TYR A 49 -7.91 1.60 1.78
N PHE A 50 -6.91 0.78 2.08
CA PHE A 50 -5.49 1.09 1.90
C PHE A 50 -4.96 0.27 0.72
N ASN A 51 -4.87 0.91 -0.44
CA ASN A 51 -4.42 0.23 -1.66
C ASN A 51 -2.96 0.57 -1.94
N LEU A 52 -2.16 -0.43 -2.27
CA LEU A 52 -0.74 -0.27 -2.58
C LEU A 52 -0.47 -0.60 -4.04
N GLY A 53 0.38 0.19 -4.69
CA GLY A 53 0.92 -0.08 -6.01
C GLY A 53 2.43 0.01 -6.02
N TYR A 54 3.09 -1.00 -6.58
CA TYR A 54 4.52 -0.97 -6.90
C TYR A 54 4.68 -0.55 -8.36
N ILE A 55 5.42 0.52 -8.60
CA ILE A 55 5.65 1.10 -9.93
C ILE A 55 7.11 0.85 -10.30
N ILE A 56 7.35 0.07 -11.35
CA ILE A 56 8.67 -0.15 -11.91
C ILE A 56 8.93 0.99 -12.90
N LYS A 57 9.95 1.82 -12.63
CA LYS A 57 10.22 3.04 -13.39
C LYS A 57 10.50 2.78 -14.88
N ASP A 58 11.11 1.64 -15.20
CA ASP A 58 11.36 1.22 -16.60
C ASP A 58 10.07 0.93 -17.39
N LEU A 59 8.98 0.60 -16.69
CA LEU A 59 7.69 0.25 -17.29
C LEU A 59 6.65 1.37 -17.16
N ASN A 60 7.00 2.47 -16.47
CA ASN A 60 6.08 3.56 -16.18
C ASN A 60 6.82 4.90 -16.03
N ASP A 61 6.57 5.81 -16.95
CA ASP A 61 7.21 7.12 -17.06
C ASP A 61 6.47 8.25 -16.33
N LYS A 62 5.35 7.94 -15.66
CA LYS A 62 4.56 8.95 -14.95
C LYS A 62 5.37 9.55 -13.80
N LYS A 63 5.51 10.87 -13.81
CA LYS A 63 6.18 11.62 -12.73
C LYS A 63 5.54 11.43 -11.35
N TYR A 64 4.21 11.26 -11.31
CA TYR A 64 3.45 11.06 -10.07
C TYR A 64 2.36 10.01 -10.30
N PRO A 65 2.73 8.72 -10.31
CA PRO A 65 1.78 7.64 -10.55
C PRO A 65 0.76 7.54 -9.42
N ASN A 66 -0.39 6.97 -9.71
CA ASN A 66 -1.38 6.58 -8.71
C ASN A 66 -1.19 5.09 -8.33
N TYR A 67 -1.73 4.64 -7.20
CA TYR A 67 -1.66 3.22 -6.81
C TYR A 67 -2.31 2.30 -7.87
N THR A 68 -3.29 2.79 -8.62
CA THR A 68 -3.94 2.07 -9.72
C THR A 68 -3.04 1.86 -10.93
N ASP A 69 -1.98 2.67 -11.07
CA ASP A 69 -0.95 2.53 -12.10
C ASP A 69 0.10 1.47 -11.75
N GLY A 70 -0.04 0.82 -10.59
CA GLY A 70 0.83 -0.24 -10.09
C GLY A 70 1.05 -1.36 -11.10
N ASN A 71 2.32 -1.68 -11.35
CA ASN A 71 2.76 -2.88 -12.07
C ASN A 71 2.41 -4.15 -11.28
N VAL A 72 2.45 -4.04 -9.95
CA VAL A 72 1.91 -5.00 -8.98
C VAL A 72 1.01 -4.20 -8.04
N ARG A 73 -0.19 -4.70 -7.75
CA ARG A 73 -1.15 -4.02 -6.89
C ARG A 73 -1.61 -4.93 -5.76
N LEU A 74 -1.88 -4.36 -4.59
CA LEU A 74 -2.52 -5.08 -3.50
C LEU A 74 -3.35 -4.14 -2.63
N ARG A 75 -4.12 -4.73 -1.73
CA ARG A 75 -4.81 -4.03 -0.67
C ARG A 75 -4.29 -4.55 0.66
N PHE A 76 -4.11 -3.66 1.63
CA PHE A 76 -3.74 -4.09 2.97
C PHE A 76 -4.92 -4.81 3.64
N ASP A 77 -4.58 -5.91 4.30
CA ASP A 77 -5.48 -6.64 5.19
C ASP A 77 -5.10 -6.30 6.63
N PHE A 78 -6.13 -6.11 7.44
CA PHE A 78 -6.06 -5.73 8.84
C PHE A 78 -6.74 -6.81 9.68
N GLU A 79 -6.14 -7.17 10.80
CA GLU A 79 -6.81 -7.92 11.85
C GLU A 79 -7.40 -6.95 12.88
N LEU A 80 -8.70 -6.68 12.77
CA LEU A 80 -9.40 -5.72 13.61
C LEU A 80 -10.47 -6.40 14.46
N ASN A 81 -10.44 -6.18 15.77
CA ASN A 81 -11.42 -6.76 16.71
C ASN A 81 -11.55 -8.30 16.55
N GLY A 82 -10.43 -8.98 16.29
CA GLY A 82 -10.35 -10.43 16.07
C GLY A 82 -10.92 -10.91 14.74
N LYS A 83 -11.06 -10.02 13.74
CA LYS A 83 -11.55 -10.35 12.40
C LYS A 83 -10.59 -9.79 11.33
N ASN A 84 -10.35 -10.58 10.30
CA ASN A 84 -9.64 -10.11 9.12
C ASN A 84 -10.58 -9.28 8.24
N THR A 85 -10.10 -8.11 7.82
CA THR A 85 -10.84 -7.20 6.95
C THR A 85 -9.88 -6.35 6.12
N ASP A 86 -10.32 -5.94 4.95
CA ASP A 86 -9.57 -5.08 4.04
C ASP A 86 -10.03 -3.61 4.10
N ILE A 87 -10.97 -3.31 5.00
CA ILE A 87 -11.60 -2.00 5.14
C ILE A 87 -11.60 -1.53 6.60
N VAL A 88 -11.19 -0.29 6.81
CA VAL A 88 -11.09 0.35 8.13
C VAL A 88 -12.30 1.25 8.34
N ASP A 89 -13.21 0.90 9.25
CA ASP A 89 -14.29 1.79 9.69
C ASP A 89 -13.79 2.77 10.76
N ILE A 90 -13.82 4.07 10.46
CA ILE A 90 -13.27 5.10 11.35
C ILE A 90 -14.14 5.34 12.60
N LYS A 91 -15.36 4.81 12.64
CA LYS A 91 -16.24 4.93 13.80
C LYS A 91 -15.97 3.86 14.85
N GLU A 92 -15.52 2.69 14.42
CA GLU A 92 -15.32 1.52 15.28
C GLU A 92 -13.83 1.21 15.56
N MET A 93 -12.92 1.88 14.84
CA MET A 93 -11.48 1.67 14.96
C MET A 93 -10.89 2.26 16.25
N LEU A 94 -10.08 1.45 16.94
CA LEU A 94 -9.21 1.90 18.02
C LEU A 94 -7.86 2.38 17.46
N ILE A 95 -7.35 3.51 17.97
CA ILE A 95 -6.12 4.14 17.48
C ILE A 95 -4.91 3.21 17.61
N ASP A 96 -4.74 2.55 18.75
CA ASP A 96 -3.61 1.64 18.98
C ASP A 96 -3.64 0.45 18.01
N GLN A 97 -4.83 -0.09 17.72
CA GLN A 97 -5.01 -1.20 16.79
C GLN A 97 -4.71 -0.77 15.36
N LEU A 98 -5.18 0.42 14.94
CA LEU A 98 -4.82 1.00 13.64
C LEU A 98 -3.32 1.20 13.52
N THR A 99 -2.69 1.75 14.55
CA THR A 99 -1.25 2.05 14.58
C THR A 99 -0.44 0.77 14.41
N ASN A 100 -0.77 -0.27 15.16
CA ASN A 100 -0.08 -1.56 15.10
C ASN A 100 -0.29 -2.25 13.74
N GLU A 101 -1.51 -2.34 13.25
CA GLU A 101 -1.81 -3.06 12.01
C GLU A 101 -1.34 -2.32 10.76
N LEU A 102 -1.45 -0.99 10.73
CA LEU A 102 -0.88 -0.19 9.65
C LEU A 102 0.64 -0.24 9.65
N GLY A 103 1.27 -0.13 10.83
CA GLY A 103 2.72 -0.29 10.99
C GLY A 103 3.21 -1.66 10.53
N ARG A 104 2.51 -2.74 10.89
CA ARG A 104 2.80 -4.11 10.42
C ARG A 104 2.73 -4.20 8.89
N ASN A 105 1.67 -3.69 8.28
CA ASN A 105 1.52 -3.69 6.83
C ASN A 105 2.63 -2.88 6.12
N ILE A 106 2.97 -1.70 6.63
CA ILE A 106 4.05 -0.87 6.09
C ILE A 106 5.39 -1.60 6.20
N MET A 107 5.71 -2.18 7.35
CA MET A 107 6.96 -2.91 7.54
C MET A 107 7.10 -4.07 6.55
N PHE A 108 6.01 -4.83 6.33
CA PHE A 108 6.04 -6.01 5.48
C PHE A 108 6.01 -5.67 3.97
N TYR A 109 5.11 -4.78 3.56
CA TYR A 109 4.85 -4.50 2.14
C TYR A 109 5.56 -3.25 1.60
N VAL A 110 6.13 -2.40 2.45
CA VAL A 110 6.73 -1.13 2.00
C VAL A 110 8.21 -1.09 2.36
N SER A 111 8.53 -1.15 3.66
CA SER A 111 9.88 -0.84 4.17
C SER A 111 10.98 -1.73 3.59
N ASN A 112 10.67 -3.00 3.32
CA ASN A 112 11.65 -3.97 2.83
C ASN A 112 11.78 -4.00 1.29
N ILE A 113 10.93 -3.29 0.55
CA ILE A 113 10.88 -3.36 -0.92
C ILE A 113 11.77 -2.26 -1.50
N THR A 114 13.08 -2.49 -1.47
CA THR A 114 14.10 -1.49 -1.83
C THR A 114 14.53 -1.53 -3.30
N ASN A 115 14.29 -2.64 -4.00
CA ASN A 115 14.72 -2.90 -5.37
C ASN A 115 13.83 -3.98 -6.04
N ILE A 116 14.10 -4.26 -7.31
CA ILE A 116 13.38 -5.26 -8.10
C ILE A 116 13.45 -6.67 -7.50
N GLU A 117 14.61 -7.07 -6.97
CA GLU A 117 14.76 -8.42 -6.39
C GLU A 117 13.95 -8.59 -5.10
N ALA A 118 13.88 -7.55 -4.26
CA ALA A 118 13.01 -7.53 -3.09
C ALA A 118 11.53 -7.68 -3.46
N LEU A 119 11.08 -6.98 -4.51
CA LEU A 119 9.71 -7.14 -5.03
C LEU A 119 9.45 -8.55 -5.56
N LYS A 120 10.41 -9.15 -6.30
CA LYS A 120 10.30 -10.54 -6.77
C LYS A 120 10.20 -11.53 -5.62
N ASN A 121 10.97 -11.34 -4.55
CA ASN A 121 10.91 -12.19 -3.37
C ASN A 121 9.55 -12.07 -2.67
N LEU A 122 9.02 -10.86 -2.51
CA LEU A 122 7.67 -10.66 -2.00
C LEU A 122 6.61 -11.39 -2.84
N ILE A 123 6.70 -11.34 -4.17
CA ILE A 123 5.75 -12.05 -5.06
C ILE A 123 5.85 -13.57 -4.88
N LYS A 124 7.05 -14.12 -4.66
CA LYS A 124 7.24 -15.55 -4.37
C LYS A 124 6.65 -15.94 -3.01
N GLU A 125 6.84 -15.10 -1.99
CA GLU A 125 6.30 -15.30 -0.64
C GLU A 125 4.77 -15.16 -0.59
N GLN A 126 4.21 -14.32 -1.47
CA GLN A 126 2.78 -14.03 -1.56
C GLN A 126 2.25 -14.36 -2.96
N PRO A 127 1.95 -15.65 -3.27
CA PRO A 127 1.56 -16.08 -4.61
C PRO A 127 0.34 -15.35 -5.19
N ILE A 128 -0.53 -14.80 -4.34
CA ILE A 128 -1.66 -13.98 -4.78
C ILE A 128 -1.21 -12.74 -5.59
N LEU A 129 -0.04 -12.18 -5.26
CA LEU A 129 0.51 -11.01 -5.95
C LEU A 129 0.89 -11.31 -7.39
N LEU A 130 1.19 -12.57 -7.71
CA LEU A 130 1.41 -12.99 -9.08
C LEU A 130 0.17 -12.72 -9.94
N PHE A 131 -1.03 -12.97 -9.42
CA PHE A 131 -2.29 -12.67 -10.13
C PHE A 131 -2.62 -11.18 -10.18
N GLN A 132 -2.06 -10.40 -9.26
CA GLN A 132 -2.19 -8.94 -9.24
C GLN A 132 -1.11 -8.21 -10.04
N THR A 133 -0.16 -8.96 -10.62
CA THR A 133 0.93 -8.43 -11.44
C THR A 133 0.48 -8.33 -12.89
N THR A 134 0.70 -7.17 -13.52
CA THR A 134 0.35 -6.98 -14.94
C THR A 134 1.17 -7.91 -15.84
N LEU A 135 0.62 -8.28 -17.01
CA LEU A 135 1.29 -9.22 -17.93
C LEU A 135 2.68 -8.73 -18.37
N ASN A 136 2.81 -7.45 -18.73
CA ASN A 136 4.09 -6.85 -19.12
C ASN A 136 5.11 -6.94 -17.97
N THR A 137 4.66 -6.69 -16.73
CA THR A 137 5.52 -6.81 -15.56
C THR A 137 6.00 -8.23 -15.31
N LYS A 138 5.14 -9.23 -15.48
CA LYS A 138 5.56 -10.64 -15.38
C LYS A 138 6.68 -10.98 -16.36
N GLN A 139 6.52 -10.54 -17.60
CA GLN A 139 7.52 -10.73 -18.67
C GLN A 139 8.84 -10.02 -18.34
N TYR A 140 8.77 -8.77 -17.88
CA TYR A 140 9.95 -7.99 -17.47
C TYR A 140 10.69 -8.64 -16.30
N LEU A 141 9.95 -9.11 -15.28
CA LEU A 141 10.52 -9.74 -14.08
C LEU A 141 10.93 -11.20 -14.29
N GLN A 142 10.54 -11.81 -15.42
CA GLN A 142 10.72 -13.22 -15.75
C GLN A 142 10.11 -14.14 -14.68
N ILE A 143 8.84 -13.88 -14.35
CA ILE A 143 8.04 -14.66 -13.40
C ILE A 143 6.75 -15.15 -14.07
N GLU A 144 6.36 -16.40 -13.85
CA GLU A 144 5.18 -17.05 -14.45
C GLU A 144 3.99 -17.06 -13.49
#